data_AF-A0A0U2WBT9-F1
#
_entry.id   AF-A0A0U2WBT9-F1
#
_cell.length_a   1.000
_cell.length_b   1.000
_cell.length_c   1.000
_cell.angle_alpha   90.00
_cell.angle_beta   90.00
_cell.angle_gamma   90.00
#
_symmetry.space_group_name_H-M   'P 1'
#
loop_
_entity.id
_entity.type
_entity.pdbx_description
1 polymer ?
#
loop_
_entity_poly.entity_id
_entity_poly.type
_entity_poly.pdbx_seq_one_letter_code
_entity_poly.pdbx_strand_id
1 'polypeptide(L)'
;MELGKEKKKSCDRILAFFFLCHFAGRCQRKGAGRMIPLKISKEQKEQMVWRVQQYFEKERTESIGNLEAEQLIDFMIGLVGPPVYNHAIGDARRTLLERMSALEDELYSLEKPVGRSR
;
A
#
# COMPACT_ATOMS: atom_id res chain seq x y z
N MET A 1 -2.20 -25.76 62.21
CA MET A 1 -2.96 -26.50 61.20
C MET A 1 -2.79 -25.77 59.90
N GLU A 2 -2.26 -26.49 58.90
CA GLU A 2 -2.04 -26.11 57.50
C GLU A 2 -1.21 -24.82 57.28
N LEU A 3 0.13 -24.89 57.13
CA LEU A 3 0.86 -25.29 55.89
C LEU A 3 0.40 -24.44 54.68
N GLY A 4 1.24 -23.69 53.96
CA GLY A 4 2.68 -23.59 53.98
C GLY A 4 3.17 -22.47 53.04
N LYS A 5 4.33 -21.92 53.44
CA LYS A 5 5.53 -21.56 52.65
C LYS A 5 5.37 -20.58 51.47
N GLU A 6 5.91 -19.36 51.55
CA GLU A 6 7.34 -19.00 51.36
C GLU A 6 7.73 -19.15 49.87
N LYS A 7 8.11 -18.10 49.13
CA LYS A 7 9.38 -17.35 49.18
C LYS A 7 9.19 -15.99 48.47
N LYS A 8 9.57 -14.82 49.01
CA LYS A 8 10.90 -14.16 48.94
C LYS A 8 11.58 -14.40 47.58
N LYS A 9 12.10 -13.44 46.81
CA LYS A 9 12.73 -12.13 47.03
C LYS A 9 13.01 -11.62 45.59
N SER A 10 12.76 -10.35 45.30
CA SER A 10 13.82 -9.33 45.17
C SER A 10 14.81 -9.58 44.04
N CYS A 11 14.91 -8.59 43.14
CA CYS A 11 16.03 -8.33 42.23
C CYS A 11 16.30 -9.44 41.19
N ASP A 12 16.35 -9.18 39.89
CA ASP A 12 17.24 -8.22 39.26
C ASP A 12 16.66 -7.72 37.94
N ARG A 13 16.62 -6.39 37.80
CA ARG A 13 16.76 -5.74 36.51
C ARG A 13 18.14 -6.16 35.98
N ILE A 14 18.21 -6.77 34.80
CA ILE A 14 19.25 -6.52 33.77
C ILE A 14 19.23 -7.52 32.60
N LEU A 15 18.53 -8.67 32.65
CA LEU A 15 18.59 -9.64 31.54
C LEU A 15 17.22 -10.21 31.13
N ALA A 16 16.35 -9.39 30.54
CA ALA A 16 15.13 -9.88 29.89
C ALA A 16 14.65 -8.97 28.73
N PHE A 17 15.58 -8.57 27.85
CA PHE A 17 15.22 -7.98 26.54
C PHE A 17 14.75 -9.05 25.53
N PHE A 18 14.61 -10.30 25.96
CA PHE A 18 14.40 -11.45 25.07
C PHE A 18 13.08 -12.22 25.29
N PHE A 19 12.18 -11.76 26.18
CA PHE A 19 10.97 -12.54 26.49
C PHE A 19 9.74 -11.69 26.82
N LEU A 20 9.45 -10.70 25.98
CA LEU A 20 8.15 -10.01 25.99
C LEU A 20 7.55 -9.88 24.58
N CYS A 21 7.54 -10.99 23.85
CA CYS A 21 6.90 -11.11 22.54
C CYS A 21 5.56 -11.89 22.60
N HIS A 22 4.92 -12.02 23.78
CA HIS A 22 3.78 -12.94 23.93
C HIS A 22 2.45 -12.34 24.44
N PHE A 23 2.27 -11.03 24.62
CA PHE A 23 0.97 -10.55 25.16
C PHE A 23 0.44 -9.20 24.66
N ALA A 24 0.68 -8.85 23.40
CA ALA A 24 -0.11 -7.85 22.70
C ALA A 24 -0.22 -8.20 21.21
N GLY A 25 -1.27 -8.95 20.87
CA GLY A 25 -1.59 -9.38 19.52
C GLY A 25 -1.86 -8.22 18.57
N ARG A 26 -0.82 -7.79 17.84
CA ARG A 26 -0.96 -7.23 16.50
C ARG A 26 -0.29 -8.15 15.49
N CYS A 27 -0.87 -9.34 15.34
CA CYS A 27 -0.76 -10.11 14.10
C CYS A 27 -1.55 -9.35 13.03
N GLN A 28 -0.95 -8.31 12.44
CA GLN A 28 -1.57 -7.60 11.35
C GLN A 28 -1.33 -8.38 10.06
N ARG A 29 -2.08 -9.49 9.92
CA ARG A 29 -2.52 -9.96 8.61
C ARG A 29 -3.22 -8.80 7.92
N LYS A 30 -2.62 -8.18 6.91
CA LYS A 30 -3.38 -7.37 5.95
C LYS A 30 -2.91 -7.60 4.53
N GLY A 31 -3.73 -8.38 3.83
CA GLY A 31 -3.95 -8.23 2.40
C GLY A 31 -3.03 -9.01 1.49
N ALA A 32 -3.26 -10.32 1.36
CA ALA A 32 -3.16 -10.94 0.04
C ALA A 32 -4.27 -10.32 -0.84
N GLY A 33 -4.07 -9.08 -1.28
CA GLY A 33 -4.93 -8.43 -2.25
C GLY A 33 -4.83 -9.24 -3.53
N ARG A 34 -5.97 -9.63 -4.11
CA ARG A 34 -6.02 -10.09 -5.49
C ARG A 34 -5.32 -9.02 -6.34
N MET A 35 -4.08 -9.29 -6.75
CA MET A 35 -3.37 -8.46 -7.70
C MET A 35 -4.20 -8.51 -8.97
N ILE A 36 -4.85 -7.40 -9.31
CA ILE A 36 -5.38 -7.24 -10.66
C ILE A 36 -4.15 -7.37 -11.55
N PRO A 37 -4.08 -8.37 -12.45
CA PRO A 37 -2.91 -8.53 -13.29
C PRO A 37 -2.78 -7.26 -14.12
N LEU A 38 -1.75 -6.46 -13.81
CA LEU A 38 -1.29 -5.39 -14.66
C LEU A 38 -0.86 -6.06 -15.97
N LYS A 39 -1.78 -6.13 -16.94
CA LYS A 39 -1.51 -6.67 -18.27
C LYS A 39 -0.70 -5.62 -19.02
N ILE A 40 0.61 -5.67 -18.86
CA ILE A 40 1.55 -4.89 -19.67
C ILE A 40 1.60 -5.58 -21.05
N SER A 41 1.42 -4.81 -22.12
CA SER A 41 1.57 -5.35 -23.48
C SER A 41 3.03 -5.72 -23.74
N LYS A 42 3.29 -6.64 -24.67
CA LYS A 42 4.67 -7.04 -24.99
C LYS A 42 5.49 -5.85 -25.47
N GLU A 43 4.87 -4.99 -26.28
CA GLU A 43 5.47 -3.76 -26.82
C GLU A 43 5.84 -2.78 -25.70
N GLN A 44 4.97 -2.62 -24.70
CA GLN A 44 5.27 -1.79 -23.53
C GLN A 44 6.44 -2.35 -22.72
N LYS A 45 6.50 -3.68 -22.55
CA LYS A 45 7.60 -4.33 -21.83
C LYS A 45 8.93 -4.16 -22.56
N GLU A 46 8.97 -4.34 -23.88
CA GLU A 46 10.16 -4.11 -24.71
C GLU A 46 10.64 -2.65 -24.63
N GLN A 47 9.73 -1.69 -24.67
CA GLN A 47 10.07 -0.28 -24.48
C GLN A 47 10.67 0.01 -23.09
N MET A 48 10.13 -0.63 -22.04
CA MET A 48 10.65 -0.49 -20.69
C MET A 48 12.05 -1.08 -20.57
N VAL A 49 12.28 -2.27 -21.12
CA VAL A 49 13.61 -2.91 -21.18
C VAL A 49 14.61 -1.96 -21.84
N TRP A 50 14.29 -1.44 -23.03
CA TRP A 50 15.19 -0.55 -23.75
C TRP A 50 15.55 0.70 -22.92
N ARG A 51 14.57 1.30 -22.23
CA ARG A 51 14.81 2.45 -21.35
C ARG A 51 15.68 2.10 -20.14
N VAL A 52 15.49 0.91 -19.56
CA VAL A 52 16.33 0.43 -18.45
C VAL A 52 17.75 0.24 -18.94
N GLN A 53 17.97 -0.41 -20.08
CA GLN A 53 19.31 -0.60 -20.65
C GLN A 53 20.02 0.74 -20.90
N GLN A 54 19.33 1.70 -21.52
CA GLN A 54 19.86 3.06 -21.75
C GLN A 54 20.22 3.78 -20.44
N TYR A 55 19.42 3.62 -19.39
CA TYR A 55 19.71 4.20 -18.08
C TYR A 55 20.98 3.59 -17.45
N PHE A 56 21.16 2.27 -17.55
CA PHE A 56 22.35 1.59 -17.04
C PHE A 56 23.62 1.95 -17.82
N GLU A 57 23.53 2.03 -19.14
CA GLU A 57 24.66 2.49 -19.97
C GLU A 57 25.08 3.92 -19.62
N LYS A 58 24.11 4.81 -19.42
CA LYS A 58 24.37 6.23 -19.14
C LYS A 58 24.90 6.48 -17.73
N GLU A 59 24.28 5.89 -16.70
CA GLU A 59 24.57 6.21 -15.30
C GLU A 59 25.62 5.28 -14.67
N ARG A 60 25.76 4.05 -15.18
CA ARG A 60 26.67 3.04 -14.61
C ARG A 60 27.75 2.57 -15.58
N THR A 61 27.70 2.96 -16.85
CA THR A 61 28.64 2.51 -17.90
C THR A 61 28.70 0.98 -18.06
N GLU A 62 27.67 0.29 -17.55
CA GLU A 62 27.52 -1.16 -17.63
C GLU A 62 26.33 -1.49 -18.53
N SER A 63 26.52 -2.40 -19.48
CA SER A 63 25.44 -2.90 -20.33
C SER A 63 24.75 -4.09 -19.67
N ILE A 64 23.44 -3.99 -19.44
CA ILE A 64 22.61 -5.08 -18.92
C ILE A 64 22.01 -5.92 -20.05
N GLY A 65 21.99 -7.24 -19.87
CA GLY A 65 21.36 -8.16 -20.81
C GLY A 65 19.83 -7.99 -20.83
N ASN A 66 19.20 -8.33 -21.97
CA ASN A 66 17.74 -8.21 -22.12
C ASN A 66 16.97 -8.99 -21.03
N LEU A 67 17.40 -10.22 -20.75
CA LEU A 67 16.77 -11.09 -19.75
C LEU A 67 16.85 -10.49 -18.33
N GLU A 68 17.99 -9.91 -17.97
CA GLU A 68 18.21 -9.30 -16.65
C GLU A 68 17.35 -8.04 -16.50
N ALA A 69 17.24 -7.22 -17.55
CA ALA A 69 16.36 -6.06 -17.57
C ALA A 69 14.89 -6.47 -17.41
N GLU A 70 14.43 -7.52 -18.10
CA GLU A 70 13.07 -8.03 -17.96
C GLU A 70 12.78 -8.52 -16.54
N GLN A 71 13.69 -9.28 -15.94
CA GLN A 71 13.55 -9.77 -14.56
C GLN A 71 13.50 -8.63 -13.55
N LEU A 72 14.34 -7.61 -13.72
CA LEU A 72 14.34 -6.43 -12.88
C LEU A 72 13.00 -5.68 -12.97
N ILE A 73 12.47 -5.52 -14.19
CA ILE A 73 11.18 -4.89 -14.42
C ILE A 73 10.06 -5.69 -13.74
N ASP A 74 10.02 -7.00 -13.90
CA ASP A 74 9.00 -7.86 -13.28
C ASP A 74 9.02 -7.79 -11.75
N PHE A 75 10.22 -7.77 -11.16
CA PHE A 75 10.39 -7.56 -9.72
C PHE A 75 9.88 -6.19 -9.27
N MET A 76 10.24 -5.13 -9.99
CA MET A 76 9.82 -3.76 -9.68
C MET A 76 8.30 -3.58 -9.79
N ILE A 77 7.66 -4.19 -10.78
CA ILE A 77 6.20 -4.18 -10.93
C ILE A 77 5.52 -4.89 -9.76
N GLY A 78 6.08 -6.01 -9.30
CA GLY A 78 5.56 -6.72 -8.12
C GLY A 78 5.62 -5.86 -6.84
N LEU A 79 6.70 -5.10 -6.67
CA LEU A 79 6.90 -4.25 -5.48
C LEU A 79 6.11 -2.93 -5.53
N VAL A 80 6.20 -2.21 -6.65
CA VAL A 80 5.67 -0.85 -6.82
C VAL A 80 4.22 -0.85 -7.30
N GLY A 81 3.79 -1.90 -8.01
CA GLY A 81 2.44 -1.98 -8.59
C GLY A 81 1.31 -1.83 -7.57
N PRO A 82 1.22 -2.67 -6.53
CA PRO A 82 0.13 -2.59 -5.55
C PRO A 82 0.01 -1.24 -4.80
N PRO A 83 1.08 -0.65 -4.24
CA PRO A 83 0.96 0.62 -3.54
C PRO A 83 0.57 1.77 -4.48
N VAL A 84 1.14 1.82 -5.69
CA VAL A 84 0.80 2.87 -6.67
C VAL A 84 -0.64 2.72 -7.15
N TYR A 85 -1.09 1.50 -7.42
CA TYR A 85 -2.47 1.25 -7.84
C TYR A 85 -3.47 1.70 -6.77
N ASN A 86 -3.23 1.34 -5.50
CA ASN A 86 -4.10 1.74 -4.39
C ASN A 86 -4.14 3.26 -4.21
N HIS A 87 -2.98 3.92 -4.37
CA HIS A 87 -2.90 5.38 -4.33
C HIS A 87 -3.73 6.03 -5.44
N ALA A 88 -3.57 5.55 -6.69
CA ALA A 88 -4.31 6.05 -7.83
C ALA A 88 -5.84 5.91 -7.66
N ILE A 89 -6.30 4.78 -7.11
CA ILE A 89 -7.73 4.61 -6.78
C ILE A 89 -8.19 5.60 -5.70
N GLY A 90 -7.36 5.86 -4.69
CA GLY A 90 -7.62 6.87 -3.67
C GLY A 90 -7.78 8.27 -4.25
N ASP A 91 -6.91 8.66 -5.18
CA ASP A 91 -6.94 9.96 -5.84
C ASP A 91 -8.14 10.10 -6.78
N ALA A 92 -8.46 9.04 -7.53
CA ALA A 92 -9.66 8.99 -8.37
C ALA A 92 -10.94 9.16 -7.53
N ARG A 93 -11.01 8.47 -6.38
CA ARG A 93 -12.13 8.60 -5.44
C ARG A 93 -12.24 10.02 -4.88
N ARG A 94 -11.13 10.65 -4.50
CA ARG A 94 -11.13 12.04 -3.99
C ARG A 94 -11.69 12.99 -5.04
N THR A 95 -11.15 12.93 -6.25
CA THR A 95 -11.61 13.76 -7.38
C THR A 95 -13.10 13.56 -7.64
N LEU A 96 -13.59 12.32 -7.62
CA LEU A 96 -15.00 12.02 -7.84
C LEU A 96 -15.90 12.60 -6.74
N LEU A 97 -15.50 12.48 -5.47
CA LEU A 97 -16.27 13.04 -4.35
C LEU A 97 -16.38 14.56 -4.44
N GLU A 98 -15.29 15.25 -4.81
CA GLU A 98 -15.30 16.70 -5.01
C GLU A 98 -16.30 17.11 -6.11
N ARG A 99 -16.33 16.38 -7.23
CA ARG A 99 -17.29 16.67 -8.32
C ARG A 99 -18.72 16.35 -7.93
N MET A 100 -18.95 15.27 -7.20
CA MET A 100 -20.29 14.92 -6.73
C MET A 100 -20.84 15.96 -5.75
N SER A 101 -20.02 16.44 -4.80
CA SER A 101 -20.42 17.51 -3.89
C SER A 101 -20.81 18.79 -4.64
N ALA A 102 -20.04 19.18 -5.67
CA ALA A 102 -20.37 20.35 -6.47
C ALA A 102 -21.70 20.19 -7.24
N LEU A 103 -21.98 18.97 -7.73
CA LEU A 103 -23.26 18.67 -8.38
C LEU A 103 -24.43 18.67 -7.40
N GLU A 104 -24.24 18.19 -6.17
CA GLU A 104 -25.26 18.26 -5.11
C GLU A 104 -25.63 19.72 -4.80
N ASP A 105 -24.63 20.59 -4.64
CA ASP A 105 -24.86 22.02 -4.41
C ASP A 105 -25.63 22.68 -5.58
N GLU A 106 -25.29 22.31 -6.82
CA GLU A 106 -26.01 22.80 -8.02
C GLU A 106 -27.46 22.31 -8.04
N LEU A 107 -27.72 21.06 -7.68
CA LEU A 107 -29.09 20.52 -7.59
C LEU A 107 -29.91 21.22 -6.50
N TYR A 108 -29.34 21.48 -5.33
CA TYR A 108 -30.01 22.24 -4.28
C TYR A 108 -30.39 23.65 -4.75
N SER A 109 -29.54 24.30 -5.56
CA SER A 109 -29.85 25.63 -6.10
C SER A 109 -31.07 25.65 -7.03
N LEU A 110 -31.39 24.52 -7.66
CA LEU A 110 -32.54 24.35 -8.54
C LEU A 110 -33.82 23.97 -7.80
N GLU A 111 -33.73 23.59 -6.51
CA GLU A 111 -34.88 23.22 -5.71
C GLU A 111 -35.81 24.42 -5.51
N LYS A 112 -37.08 24.26 -5.88
CA LYS A 112 -38.09 25.31 -5.69
C LYS A 112 -38.85 25.08 -4.38
N PRO A 113 -39.08 26.12 -3.57
CA PRO A 113 -39.86 25.97 -2.35
C PRO A 113 -41.31 25.60 -2.69
N VAL A 114 -41.78 24.48 -2.17
CA VAL A 114 -43.19 24.09 -2.30
C VAL A 114 -44.00 24.79 -1.21
N GLY A 115 -44.37 26.05 -1.48
CA GLY A 115 -45.32 26.82 -0.69
C GLY A 115 -46.75 26.56 -1.16
N ARG A 116 -47.56 25.95 -0.30
CA ARG A 116 -49.01 25.75 -0.50
C ARG A 116 -49.69 27.12 -0.61
N SER A 117 -50.24 27.45 -1.78
CA SER A 117 -51.14 28.60 -1.97
C SER A 117 -52.21 28.57 -0.88
N ARG A 118 -52.29 29.66 -0.10
CA ARG A 118 -53.44 29.96 0.75
C ARG A 118 -54.48 30.74 -0.04
#